data_AF-A0A952RJX4-F1
#
_entry.id   AF-A0A952RJX4-F1
#
_cell.length_a   1.000
_cell.length_b   1.000
_cell.length_c   1.000
_cell.angle_alpha   90.00
_cell.angle_beta   90.00
_cell.angle_gamma   90.00
#
_symmetry.space_group_name_H-M   'P 1'
#
loop_
_entity.id
_entity.type
_entity.pdbx_description
1 polymer ?
#
loop_
_entity_poly.entity_id
_entity_poly.type
_entity_poly.pdbx_seq_one_letter_code
_entity_poly.pdbx_strand_id
1 'polypeptide(L)'
;MIAKSSLFALAKALEGIPVLGALGGTPAARAGIRYGDVLLSVNGKRTRTMSDFIEAKALRSDAMDVVVFRAGREETNELRYDEPGAPVDVAAILAELVTLRVGAGGLDEGGGSSAE
;
A
#
# COMPACT_ATOMS: atom_id res chain seq x y z
N MET A 1 -23.70 -9.61 -14.62
CA MET A 1 -23.10 -9.67 -13.27
C MET A 1 -22.28 -10.95 -13.20
N ILE A 2 -21.00 -10.88 -12.83
CA ILE A 2 -20.14 -12.07 -12.73
C ILE A 2 -20.57 -12.92 -11.52
N ALA A 3 -20.47 -14.25 -11.60
CA ALA A 3 -20.74 -15.11 -10.45
C ALA A 3 -19.62 -14.99 -9.39
N LYS A 4 -19.94 -15.15 -8.11
CA LYS A 4 -18.95 -15.08 -7.02
C LYS A 4 -17.81 -16.09 -7.23
N SER A 5 -18.10 -17.34 -7.58
CA SER A 5 -17.07 -18.34 -7.86
C SER A 5 -16.14 -17.92 -9.00
N SER A 6 -16.70 -17.37 -10.08
CA SER A 6 -15.93 -16.86 -11.22
C SER A 6 -15.09 -15.63 -10.86
N LEU A 7 -15.59 -14.73 -10.01
CA LEU A 7 -14.85 -13.57 -9.54
C LEU A 7 -13.62 -14.00 -8.72
N PHE A 8 -13.77 -14.96 -7.81
CA PHE A 8 -12.65 -15.48 -7.03
C PHE A 8 -11.64 -16.24 -7.90
N ALA A 9 -12.10 -17.01 -8.88
CA ALA A 9 -11.22 -17.67 -9.83
C ALA A 9 -10.42 -16.67 -10.69
N LEU A 10 -11.09 -15.61 -11.17
CA LEU A 10 -10.45 -14.53 -11.92
C LEU A 10 -9.43 -13.79 -11.07
N ALA A 11 -9.78 -13.44 -9.83
CA ALA A 11 -8.86 -12.78 -8.90
C ALA A 11 -7.62 -13.64 -8.61
N LYS A 12 -7.79 -14.95 -8.44
CA LYS A 12 -6.68 -15.88 -8.30
C LYS A 12 -5.79 -15.92 -9.56
N ALA A 13 -6.38 -15.93 -10.75
CA ALA A 13 -5.64 -15.97 -12.01
C ALA A 13 -4.86 -14.68 -12.28
N LEU A 14 -5.41 -13.53 -11.86
CA LEU A 14 -4.78 -12.21 -12.01
C LEU A 14 -3.87 -11.83 -10.83
N GLU A 15 -3.72 -12.70 -9.84
CA GLU A 15 -3.01 -12.42 -8.58
C GLU A 15 -3.48 -11.11 -7.93
N GLY A 16 -4.80 -10.91 -7.86
CA GLY A 16 -5.42 -9.70 -7.32
C GLY A 16 -6.46 -9.97 -6.24
N ILE A 17 -7.06 -8.90 -5.72
CA ILE A 17 -8.08 -8.98 -4.67
C ILE A 17 -9.48 -8.82 -5.28
N PRO A 18 -10.40 -9.78 -5.08
CA PRO A 18 -11.77 -9.67 -5.58
C PRO A 18 -12.56 -8.60 -4.82
N VAL A 19 -13.23 -7.71 -5.55
CA VAL A 19 -14.06 -6.64 -4.97
C VAL A 19 -15.51 -7.11 -4.91
N LEU A 20 -16.05 -7.17 -3.68
CA LEU A 20 -17.43 -7.59 -3.41
C LEU A 20 -18.43 -6.43 -3.40
N GLY A 21 -17.96 -5.22 -3.72
CA GLY A 21 -18.77 -4.00 -3.72
C GLY A 21 -18.12 -2.89 -2.92
N ALA A 22 -18.68 -1.69 -3.07
CA ALA A 22 -18.32 -0.52 -2.29
C ALA A 22 -19.57 -0.01 -1.58
N LEU A 23 -19.41 0.45 -0.34
CA LEU A 23 -20.50 1.06 0.41
C LEU A 23 -20.78 2.46 -0.14
N GLY A 24 -22.06 2.83 -0.20
CA GLY A 24 -22.48 4.16 -0.64
C GLY A 24 -21.85 5.26 0.23
N GLY A 25 -21.52 6.39 -0.38
CA GLY A 25 -20.85 7.51 0.29
C GLY A 25 -19.35 7.34 0.52
N THR A 26 -18.76 6.18 0.20
CA THR A 26 -17.30 5.98 0.31
C THR A 26 -16.53 6.52 -0.90
N PRO A 27 -15.24 6.87 -0.74
CA PRO A 27 -14.36 7.22 -1.86
C PRO A 27 -14.36 6.18 -2.99
N ALA A 28 -14.38 4.89 -2.64
CA ALA A 28 -14.42 3.79 -3.61
C ALA A 28 -15.71 3.81 -4.46
N ALA A 29 -16.87 4.04 -3.83
CA ALA A 29 -18.13 4.16 -4.56
C ALA A 29 -18.16 5.39 -5.48
N ARG A 30 -17.63 6.54 -5.01
CA ARG A 30 -17.50 7.76 -5.83
C ARG A 30 -16.54 7.59 -7.00
N ALA A 31 -15.47 6.82 -6.80
CA ALA A 31 -14.51 6.47 -7.84
C ALA A 31 -15.04 5.40 -8.83
N GLY A 32 -16.24 4.88 -8.62
CA GLY A 32 -16.87 3.90 -9.52
C GLY A 32 -16.42 2.46 -9.31
N ILE A 33 -15.78 2.14 -8.19
CA ILE A 33 -15.44 0.78 -7.78
C ILE A 33 -16.73 0.03 -7.43
N ARG A 34 -16.88 -1.20 -7.91
CA ARG A 34 -18.11 -1.98 -7.72
C ARG A 34 -17.86 -3.48 -7.71
N TYR A 35 -18.92 -4.23 -7.44
CA TYR A 35 -18.90 -5.67 -7.47
C TYR A 35 -18.40 -6.19 -8.83
N GLY A 36 -17.49 -7.15 -8.78
CA GLY A 36 -16.95 -7.80 -9.98
C GLY A 36 -15.61 -7.22 -10.46
N ASP A 37 -15.10 -6.19 -9.79
CA ASP A 37 -13.74 -5.72 -10.01
C ASP A 37 -12.73 -6.66 -9.36
N VAL A 38 -11.53 -6.71 -9.92
CA VAL A 38 -10.36 -7.30 -9.27
C VAL A 38 -9.33 -6.20 -9.08
N LEU A 39 -8.97 -5.89 -7.85
CA LEU A 39 -7.92 -4.92 -7.53
C LEU A 39 -6.55 -5.52 -7.86
N LEU A 40 -5.80 -4.81 -8.70
CA LEU A 40 -4.49 -5.24 -9.21
C LEU A 40 -3.33 -4.48 -8.56
N SER A 41 -3.49 -3.18 -8.37
CA SER A 41 -2.49 -2.33 -7.74
C SER A 41 -3.11 -1.12 -7.05
N VAL A 42 -2.36 -0.59 -6.09
CA VAL A 42 -2.68 0.61 -5.31
C VAL A 42 -1.42 1.46 -5.21
N ASN A 43 -1.49 2.74 -5.55
CA ASN A 43 -0.36 3.67 -5.50
C ASN A 43 0.90 3.13 -6.22
N GLY A 44 0.69 2.47 -7.36
CA GLY A 44 1.76 1.83 -8.13
C GLY A 44 2.31 0.50 -7.55
N LYS A 45 1.88 0.09 -6.35
CA LYS A 45 2.27 -1.19 -5.75
C LYS A 45 1.28 -2.29 -6.13
N ARG A 46 1.80 -3.42 -6.63
CA ARG A 46 0.99 -4.62 -6.88
C ARG A 46 0.35 -5.11 -5.59
N THR A 47 -0.91 -5.56 -5.69
CA THR A 47 -1.72 -5.91 -4.53
C THR A 47 -2.27 -7.33 -4.67
N ARG A 48 -1.49 -8.32 -4.23
CA ARG A 48 -1.83 -9.74 -4.33
C ARG A 48 -2.52 -10.25 -3.07
N THR A 49 -2.12 -9.69 -1.93
CA THR A 49 -2.61 -10.07 -0.61
C THR A 49 -3.22 -8.88 0.12
N MET A 50 -4.00 -9.18 1.17
CA MET A 50 -4.53 -8.13 2.04
C MET A 50 -3.41 -7.34 2.74
N SER A 51 -2.27 -7.98 3.04
CA SER A 51 -1.10 -7.30 3.60
C SER A 51 -0.55 -6.27 2.62
N ASP A 52 -0.38 -6.64 1.35
CA ASP A 52 0.08 -5.72 0.29
C ASP A 52 -0.86 -4.52 0.17
N PHE A 53 -2.17 -4.75 0.29
CA PHE A 53 -3.18 -3.70 0.24
C PHE A 53 -3.02 -2.72 1.40
N ILE A 54 -2.84 -3.23 2.62
CA ILE A 54 -2.65 -2.42 3.82
C ILE A 54 -1.38 -1.57 3.69
N GLU A 55 -0.28 -2.15 3.24
CA GLU A 55 0.98 -1.44 3.01
C GLU A 55 0.87 -0.37 1.92
N ALA A 56 0.22 -0.68 0.79
CA ALA A 56 0.02 0.26 -0.30
C ALA A 56 -0.92 1.41 0.10
N LYS A 57 -1.96 1.10 0.90
CA LYS A 57 -2.87 2.09 1.47
C LYS A 57 -2.18 3.02 2.47
N ALA A 58 -1.19 2.53 3.23
CA ALA A 58 -0.46 3.35 4.20
C ALA A 58 0.35 4.48 3.52
N LEU A 59 0.68 4.34 2.24
CA LEU A 59 1.36 5.37 1.45
C LEU A 59 0.44 6.51 0.97
N ARG A 60 -0.86 6.47 1.29
CA ARG A 60 -1.80 7.52 0.89
C ARG A 60 -1.50 8.82 1.64
N SER A 61 -1.49 9.94 0.93
CA SER A 61 -1.58 11.28 1.52
C SER A 61 -3.05 11.73 1.63
N ASP A 62 -3.71 11.82 0.48
CA ASP A 62 -5.01 12.47 0.28
C ASP A 62 -5.83 11.77 -0.82
N ALA A 63 -5.15 11.20 -1.81
CA ALA A 63 -5.71 10.34 -2.83
C ALA A 63 -5.06 8.95 -2.85
N MET A 64 -5.74 7.99 -3.47
CA MET A 64 -5.19 6.68 -3.80
C MET A 64 -5.48 6.34 -5.25
N ASP A 65 -4.43 6.10 -6.02
CA ASP A 65 -4.58 5.55 -7.37
C ASP A 65 -4.76 4.04 -7.28
N VAL A 66 -5.83 3.52 -7.86
CA VAL A 66 -6.08 2.09 -7.91
C VAL A 66 -6.22 1.63 -9.35
N VAL A 67 -5.64 0.48 -9.66
CA VAL A 67 -5.86 -0.21 -10.93
C VAL A 67 -6.73 -1.42 -10.66
N VAL A 68 -7.86 -1.50 -11.35
CA VAL A 68 -8.79 -2.62 -11.28
C VAL A 68 -8.95 -3.29 -12.63
N PHE A 69 -9.14 -4.60 -12.63
CA PHE A 69 -9.54 -5.34 -13.82
C PHE A 69 -11.06 -5.51 -13.82
N ARG A 70 -11.70 -5.10 -14.90
CA ARG A 70 -13.15 -5.19 -15.10
C ARG A 70 -13.45 -5.49 -16.56
N ALA A 71 -14.28 -6.49 -16.81
CA ALA A 71 -14.80 -6.79 -18.15
C ALA A 71 -13.71 -6.92 -19.24
N GLY A 72 -12.55 -7.49 -18.90
CA GLY A 72 -11.45 -7.73 -19.85
C GLY A 72 -10.45 -6.59 -20.00
N ARG A 73 -10.60 -5.49 -19.25
CA ARG A 73 -9.71 -4.33 -19.32
C ARG A 73 -9.26 -3.88 -17.94
N GLU A 74 -8.08 -3.26 -17.89
CA GLU A 74 -7.61 -2.54 -16.72
C GLU A 74 -8.19 -1.12 -16.73
N GLU A 75 -8.75 -0.70 -15.60
CA GLU A 75 -9.26 0.65 -15.36
C GLU A 75 -8.45 1.27 -14.22
N THR A 76 -7.99 2.49 -14.42
CA THR A 76 -7.34 3.29 -13.37
C THR A 76 -8.37 4.25 -12.78
N ASN A 77 -8.49 4.24 -11.46
CA ASN A 77 -9.43 5.07 -10.72
C ASN A 77 -8.70 5.79 -9.59
N GLU A 78 -8.95 7.08 -9.45
CA GLU A 78 -8.44 7.87 -8.33
C GLU A 78 -9.50 7.90 -7.20
N LEU A 79 -9.13 7.44 -6.01
CA LEU A 79 -9.97 7.48 -4.81
C LEU A 79 -9.57 8.68 -3.97
N ARG A 80 -10.41 9.71 -3.96
CA ARG A 80 -10.22 10.91 -3.12
C ARG A 80 -10.87 10.75 -1.75
N TYR A 81 -10.06 10.87 -0.70
CA TYR A 81 -10.50 10.83 0.68
C TYR A 81 -10.82 12.25 1.16
N ASP A 82 -11.87 12.37 1.97
CA ASP A 82 -12.30 13.66 2.52
C ASP A 82 -11.42 14.08 3.71
N GLU A 83 -10.76 13.11 4.37
CA GLU A 83 -9.83 13.33 5.48
C GLU A 83 -8.42 12.78 5.14
N PRO A 84 -7.35 13.53 5.48
CA PRO A 84 -5.97 13.11 5.24
C PRO A 84 -5.66 11.74 5.86
N GLY A 85 -4.77 10.98 5.23
CA GLY A 85 -4.13 9.84 5.87
C GLY A 85 -3.37 10.26 7.13
N ALA A 86 -3.19 9.33 8.07
CA ALA A 86 -2.29 9.58 9.20
C ALA A 86 -0.90 9.95 8.63
N PRO A 87 -0.29 11.06 9.05
CA PRO A 87 0.98 11.50 8.48
C PRO A 87 2.05 10.44 8.75
N VAL A 88 2.72 10.00 7.69
CA VAL A 88 3.92 9.19 7.81
C VAL A 88 5.05 10.13 8.23
N ASP A 89 5.51 10.02 9.47
CA ASP A 89 6.63 10.84 9.97
C ASP A 89 7.95 10.35 9.37
N VAL A 90 8.29 10.93 8.22
CA VAL A 90 9.51 10.62 7.48
C VAL A 90 10.76 10.92 8.31
N ALA A 91 10.70 11.92 9.20
CA ALA A 91 11.81 12.27 10.08
C ALA A 91 12.03 11.18 11.15
N ALA A 92 10.95 10.63 11.71
CA ALA A 92 11.03 9.50 12.64
C ALA A 92 11.60 8.24 11.97
N ILE A 93 11.16 7.91 10.76
CA ILE A 93 11.66 6.75 9.99
C ILE A 93 13.15 6.91 9.66
N LEU A 94 13.57 8.09 9.21
CA LEU A 94 14.97 8.36 8.91
C LEU A 94 15.85 8.32 10.16
N ALA A 95 15.36 8.84 11.30
CA ALA A 95 16.09 8.74 12.57
C ALA A 95 16.31 7.29 13.00
N GLU A 96 15.31 6.42 12.86
CA GLU A 96 15.43 4.99 13.15
C GLU A 96 16.45 4.28 12.26
N LEU A 97 16.43 4.56 10.94
CA LEU A 97 17.36 3.96 9.96
C LEU A 97 18.82 4.40 10.16
N VAL A 98 19.05 5.68 10.49
CA VAL A 98 20.40 6.19 10.79
C VAL A 98 20.95 5.52 12.06
N THR A 99 20.11 5.35 13.09
CA THR A 99 20.53 4.71 14.34
C THR A 99 20.90 3.23 14.13
N LEU A 100 20.13 2.50 13.30
CA LEU A 100 20.41 1.11 12.94
C LEU A 100 21.69 0.94 12.08
N ARG A 101 22.06 1.95 11.27
CA ARG A 101 23.27 1.90 10.44
C ARG A 101 24.54 2.34 11.19
N VAL A 102 24.41 3.21 12.19
CA VAL A 102 25.54 3.75 12.96
C VAL A 102 25.92 2.84 14.14
N GLY A 103 25.05 1.92 14.58
CA GLY A 103 25.30 1.02 15.72
C GLY A 103 26.25 -0.17 15.48
N ALA A 104 26.75 -0.39 14.25
CA ALA A 104 27.60 -1.55 13.91
C ALA A 104 29.07 -1.19 13.62
N GLY A 105 29.54 -0.04 14.12
CA GLY A 105 30.94 0.39 14.02
C GLY A 105 31.48 0.77 15.39
N GLY A 106 31.66 -0.22 16.27
CA GLY A 106 32.53 -0.05 17.43
C GLY A 106 33.95 0.19 16.93
N LEU A 107 34.33 1.47 16.81
CA LEU A 107 35.72 1.86 16.63
C LEU A 107 36.40 1.66 17.98
N ASP A 108 37.04 0.50 18.06
CA ASP A 108 38.11 0.15 18.97
C ASP A 108 39.20 1.24 18.88
N GLU A 109 39.24 2.16 19.83
CA GLU A 109 40.41 3.01 20.06
C GLU A 109 41.17 2.46 21.28
N GLY A 110 41.93 1.40 21.03
CA GLY A 110 43.12 1.11 21.81
C GLY A 110 44.21 2.13 21.46
N GLY A 111 44.82 2.76 22.48
CA GLY A 111 46.04 3.54 22.25
C GLY A 111 46.41 4.59 23.30
N GLY A 112 46.81 4.16 24.49
CA GLY A 112 47.99 4.62 25.22
C GLY A 112 48.28 6.12 25.48
N SER A 113 48.63 6.38 26.76
CA SER A 113 49.86 7.07 27.20
C SER A 113 49.73 8.45 27.88
N SER A 114 50.06 8.42 29.18
CA SER A 114 50.99 9.31 29.92
C SER A 114 50.51 10.56 30.70
N ALA A 115 51.11 10.65 31.90
CA ALA A 115 51.25 11.75 32.87
C ALA A 115 49.98 12.12 33.64
N GLU A 116 49.93 12.12 34.97
CA GLU A 116 50.90 12.61 35.98
C GLU A 116 50.92 11.77 37.28
#